data_AF-A0AAN7QH18-F1
#
_entry.id   AF-A0AAN7QH18-F1
#
_cell.length_a   1.000
_cell.length_b   1.000
_cell.length_c   1.000
_cell.angle_alpha   90.00
_cell.angle_beta   90.00
_cell.angle_gamma   90.00
#
_symmetry.space_group_name_H-M   'P 1'
#
loop_
_entity.id
_entity.type
_entity.pdbx_description
1 polymer ?
#
loop_
_entity_poly.entity_id
_entity_poly.type
_entity_poly.pdbx_seq_one_letter_code
_entity_poly.pdbx_strand_id
1 'polypeptide(L)'
;MVENDNDTSDVGVREAFLIALKGVLKHAGNSISAPVRIRVYDNLRDLILHDDDQVRVSSAKILGITSQYMEGEQLNDLFEGLLKSSSSSSWSARHGSLLTISSILRHKFSALTGSPSFRLIVD
;
A
#
# COMPACT_ATOMS: atom_id res chain seq x y z
N MET A 1 32.26 0.63 19.53
CA MET A 1 30.93 0.92 18.97
C MET A 1 30.50 -0.37 18.31
N VAL A 2 29.68 -1.17 19.00
CA VAL A 2 29.19 -2.44 18.46
C VAL A 2 28.03 -2.05 17.55
N GLU A 3 28.23 -2.16 16.23
CA GLU A 3 27.11 -2.13 15.28
C GLU A 3 26.23 -3.34 15.60
N ASN A 4 24.98 -3.07 15.96
CA ASN A 4 24.00 -4.11 16.21
C ASN A 4 23.63 -4.77 14.87
N ASP A 5 24.24 -5.91 14.56
CA ASP A 5 23.89 -6.82 13.45
C ASP A 5 22.42 -7.31 13.46
N ASN A 6 21.64 -6.91 14.46
CA ASN A 6 20.23 -7.28 14.60
C ASN A 6 19.31 -6.51 13.64
N ASP A 7 19.59 -5.23 13.34
CA ASP A 7 18.69 -4.39 12.55
C ASP A 7 18.73 -4.71 11.04
N THR A 8 19.90 -5.05 10.51
CA THR A 8 20.06 -5.44 9.08
C THR A 8 19.40 -6.78 8.76
N SER A 9 19.41 -7.73 9.72
CA SER A 9 18.74 -9.01 9.55
C SER A 9 17.21 -8.85 9.50
N ASP A 10 16.63 -7.98 10.33
CA ASP A 10 15.19 -7.73 10.36
C ASP A 10 14.70 -7.05 9.08
N VAL A 11 15.48 -6.11 8.52
CA VAL A 11 15.17 -5.44 7.25
C VAL A 11 15.13 -6.44 6.09
N GLY A 12 16.13 -7.33 5.98
CA GLY A 12 16.17 -8.34 4.93
C GLY A 12 15.05 -9.37 5.03
N VAL A 13 14.71 -9.82 6.25
CA VAL A 13 13.59 -10.74 6.51
C VAL A 13 12.26 -10.08 6.14
N ARG A 14 12.06 -8.82 6.53
CA ARG A 14 10.86 -8.04 6.22
C ARG A 14 10.67 -7.85 4.72
N GLU A 15 11.74 -7.54 3.99
CA GLU A 15 11.69 -7.41 2.54
C GLU A 15 11.31 -8.72 1.86
N ALA A 16 11.95 -9.84 2.23
CA ALA A 16 11.64 -11.15 1.68
C ALA A 16 10.17 -11.53 1.94
N PHE A 17 9.65 -11.23 3.14
CA PHE A 17 8.25 -11.43 3.47
C PHE A 17 7.32 -10.59 2.58
N LEU A 18 7.63 -9.31 2.36
CA LEU A 18 6.84 -8.43 1.49
C LEU A 18 6.85 -8.91 0.03
N ILE A 19 8.00 -9.37 -0.48
CA ILE A 19 8.11 -9.96 -1.81
C ILE A 19 7.26 -11.23 -1.93
N ALA A 20 7.31 -12.11 -0.93
CA ALA A 20 6.50 -13.32 -0.89
C ALA A 20 5.00 -12.98 -0.85
N LEU A 21 4.59 -12.07 0.02
CA LEU A 21 3.20 -11.62 0.16
C LEU A 21 2.67 -11.00 -1.14
N LYS A 22 3.48 -10.20 -1.82
CA LYS A 22 3.17 -9.67 -3.16
C LYS A 22 2.86 -10.80 -4.14
N GLY A 23 3.69 -11.85 -4.15
CA GLY A 23 3.51 -13.03 -4.98
C GLY A 23 2.21 -13.77 -4.67
N VAL A 24 1.92 -13.98 -3.39
CA VAL A 24 0.69 -14.64 -2.91
C VAL A 24 -0.55 -13.86 -3.35
N LEU A 25 -0.61 -12.56 -3.06
CA LEU A 25 -1.76 -11.74 -3.43
C LEU A 25 -1.98 -11.71 -4.94
N LYS A 26 -0.91 -11.57 -5.73
CA LYS A 26 -1.00 -11.52 -7.20
C LYS A 26 -1.60 -12.79 -7.81
N HIS A 27 -1.29 -13.96 -7.27
CA HIS A 27 -1.68 -15.24 -7.90
C HIS A 27 -2.83 -15.96 -7.18
N ALA A 28 -3.02 -15.72 -5.89
CA ALA A 28 -4.01 -16.42 -5.06
C ALA A 28 -4.97 -15.49 -4.31
N GLY A 29 -4.93 -14.17 -4.55
CA GLY A 29 -5.72 -13.18 -3.81
C GLY A 29 -7.23 -13.45 -3.75
N ASN A 30 -7.82 -14.01 -4.82
CA ASN A 30 -9.23 -14.40 -4.86
C ASN A 30 -9.58 -15.58 -3.93
N SER A 31 -8.60 -16.42 -3.58
CA SER A 31 -8.76 -17.57 -2.71
C SER A 31 -8.52 -17.24 -1.22
N ILE A 32 -8.07 -16.02 -0.92
CA ILE A 32 -7.85 -15.56 0.46
C ILE A 32 -9.20 -15.12 1.06
N SER A 33 -9.49 -15.49 2.30
CA SER A 33 -10.73 -15.08 2.96
C SER A 33 -10.78 -13.57 3.26
N ALA A 34 -11.98 -12.99 3.30
CA ALA A 34 -12.15 -11.55 3.55
C ALA A 34 -11.48 -11.07 4.86
N PRO A 35 -11.59 -11.78 6.01
CA PRO A 35 -10.92 -11.35 7.25
C PRO A 35 -9.39 -11.30 7.13
N VAL A 36 -8.79 -12.21 6.36
CA VAL A 36 -7.35 -12.23 6.14
C VAL A 36 -6.94 -11.06 5.22
N ARG A 37 -7.73 -10.75 4.18
CA ARG A 37 -7.47 -9.58 3.32
C ARG A 37 -7.56 -8.27 4.10
N ILE A 38 -8.51 -8.13 5.02
CA ILE A 38 -8.62 -6.94 5.89
C ILE A 38 -7.38 -6.77 6.75
N ARG A 39 -6.92 -7.84 7.42
CA ARG A 39 -5.68 -7.78 8.22
C ARG A 39 -4.46 -7.40 7.38
N VAL A 40 -4.35 -7.94 6.18
CA VAL A 40 -3.26 -7.58 5.26
C VAL A 40 -3.33 -6.09 4.89
N TYR A 41 -4.53 -5.59 4.60
CA TYR A 41 -4.76 -4.17 4.34
C TYR A 41 -4.34 -3.29 5.52
N ASP A 42 -4.78 -3.60 6.74
CA ASP A 42 -4.47 -2.81 7.94
C ASP A 42 -2.95 -2.75 8.18
N ASN A 43 -2.25 -3.89 8.07
CA ASN A 43 -0.79 -3.91 8.21
C ASN A 43 -0.09 -3.08 7.13
N LEU A 44 -0.55 -3.15 5.87
CA LEU A 44 0.04 -2.38 4.79
C LEU A 44 -0.19 -0.87 4.94
N ARG A 45 -1.33 -0.46 5.52
CA ARG A 45 -1.65 0.94 5.82
C ARG A 45 -0.62 1.57 6.77
N ASP A 46 -0.15 0.82 7.75
CA ASP A 46 0.89 1.30 8.66
C ASP A 46 2.26 1.32 7.97
N LEU A 47 2.57 0.28 7.20
CA LEU A 47 3.89 0.15 6.56
C LEU A 47 4.14 1.14 5.42
N ILE A 48 3.11 1.71 4.79
CA ILE A 48 3.31 2.81 3.83
C ILE A 48 3.77 4.11 4.49
N LEU A 49 3.71 4.21 5.83
CA LEU A 49 4.18 5.38 6.58
C LEU A 49 5.56 5.14 7.24
N HIS A 50 6.14 3.96 7.04
CA HIS A 50 7.40 3.53 7.66
C HIS A 50 8.58 4.44 7.29
N ASP A 51 9.56 4.59 8.16
CA ASP A 51 10.72 5.47 7.92
C ASP A 51 11.66 4.92 6.82
N ASP A 52 11.74 3.59 6.70
CA ASP A 52 12.49 2.92 5.62
C ASP A 52 11.78 3.01 4.25
N ASP A 53 12.49 3.54 3.26
CA ASP A 53 12.01 3.75 1.89
C ASP A 53 11.65 2.44 1.17
N GLN A 54 12.43 1.37 1.35
CA GLN A 54 12.17 0.08 0.70
C GLN A 54 10.92 -0.58 1.27
N VAL A 55 10.71 -0.48 2.59
CA VAL A 55 9.47 -0.94 3.23
C VAL A 55 8.27 -0.19 2.66
N ARG A 56 8.35 1.15 2.51
CA ARG A 56 7.27 1.95 1.89
C ARG A 56 7.02 1.54 0.45
N VAL A 57 8.07 1.40 -0.36
CA VAL A 57 7.98 1.03 -1.78
C VAL A 57 7.33 -0.34 -1.96
N SER A 58 7.76 -1.33 -1.18
CA SER A 58 7.23 -2.68 -1.25
C SER A 58 5.78 -2.73 -0.76
N SER A 59 5.47 -2.07 0.34
CA SER A 59 4.11 -2.02 0.90
C SER A 59 3.13 -1.32 -0.04
N ALA A 60 3.51 -0.20 -0.65
CA ALA A 60 2.69 0.51 -1.63
C ALA A 60 2.37 -0.36 -2.87
N LYS A 61 3.36 -1.13 -3.35
CA LYS A 61 3.16 -2.09 -4.46
C LYS A 61 2.14 -3.15 -4.07
N ILE A 62 2.27 -3.73 -2.88
CA ILE A 62 1.37 -4.77 -2.38
C ILE A 62 -0.03 -4.22 -2.17
N LEU A 63 -0.16 -3.06 -1.53
CA LEU A 63 -1.45 -2.40 -1.28
C LEU A 63 -2.19 -2.06 -2.57
N GLY A 64 -1.46 -1.63 -3.61
CA GLY A 64 -2.02 -1.47 -4.96
C GLY A 64 -2.55 -2.78 -5.55
N ILE A 65 -1.88 -3.91 -5.35
CA ILE A 65 -2.42 -5.23 -5.75
C ILE A 65 -3.65 -5.60 -4.90
N THR A 66 -3.58 -5.42 -3.58
CA THR A 66 -4.68 -5.70 -2.65
C THR A 66 -5.94 -4.91 -3.01
N SER A 67 -5.80 -3.69 -3.54
CA SER A 67 -6.93 -2.86 -4.00
C SER A 67 -7.83 -3.54 -5.04
N GLN A 68 -7.32 -4.54 -5.77
CA GLN A 68 -8.11 -5.31 -6.72
C GLN A 68 -9.23 -6.11 -6.06
N TYR A 69 -9.08 -6.42 -4.77
CA TYR A 69 -10.02 -7.23 -3.99
C TYR A 69 -10.86 -6.40 -3.01
N MET A 70 -10.73 -5.08 -3.05
CA MET A 70 -11.52 -4.16 -2.23
C MET A 70 -12.86 -3.82 -2.90
N GLU A 71 -13.87 -3.58 -2.07
CA GLU A 71 -15.14 -3.01 -2.48
C GLU A 71 -14.98 -1.52 -2.80
N GLY A 72 -15.93 -0.95 -3.56
CA GLY A 72 -15.84 0.42 -4.06
C GLY A 72 -15.77 1.48 -2.95
N GLU A 73 -16.55 1.31 -1.88
CA GLU A 73 -16.55 2.21 -0.71
C GLU A 73 -15.21 2.18 0.02
N GLN A 74 -14.73 0.98 0.38
CA GLN A 74 -13.42 0.80 1.02
C GLN A 74 -12.27 1.38 0.19
N LEU A 75 -12.33 1.23 -1.14
CA LEU A 75 -11.33 1.77 -2.05
C LEU A 75 -11.38 3.31 -2.11
N ASN A 76 -12.57 3.90 -2.08
CA ASN A 76 -12.73 5.36 -2.05
C ASN A 76 -12.18 5.95 -0.74
N ASP A 77 -12.51 5.35 0.40
CA ASP A 77 -12.00 5.78 1.71
C ASP A 77 -10.47 5.69 1.79
N LEU A 78 -9.90 4.62 1.20
CA LEU A 78 -8.46 4.49 1.03
C LEU A 78 -7.90 5.64 0.20
N PHE A 79 -8.47 5.87 -0.97
CA PHE A 79 -7.96 6.88 -1.90
C PHE A 79 -8.03 8.29 -1.33
N GLU A 80 -9.13 8.65 -0.66
CA GLU A 80 -9.27 9.96 0.01
C GLU A 80 -8.22 10.14 1.12
N GLY A 81 -8.01 9.11 1.95
CA GLY A 81 -6.99 9.16 2.99
C GLY A 81 -5.57 9.33 2.45
N LEU A 82 -5.27 8.69 1.30
CA LEU A 82 -3.99 8.83 0.61
C LEU A 82 -3.82 10.24 0.02
N LEU A 83 -4.86 10.82 -0.57
CA LEU A 83 -4.82 12.20 -1.10
C LEU A 83 -4.54 13.20 0.01
N LYS A 84 -5.22 13.10 1.15
CA LYS A 84 -4.94 13.93 2.34
C LYS A 84 -3.48 13.78 2.80
N SER A 85 -2.98 12.56 2.86
CA SER A 85 -1.62 12.24 3.31
C SER A 85 -0.54 12.67 2.30
N SER A 86 -0.87 12.77 1.00
CA SER A 86 0.02 13.24 -0.06
C SER A 86 0.37 14.74 0.05
N SER A 87 -0.41 15.50 0.82
CA SER A 87 -0.18 16.91 1.14
C SER A 87 0.38 17.12 2.55
N SER A 88 0.75 16.05 3.26
CA SER A 88 1.33 16.11 4.61
C SER A 88 2.70 16.81 4.63
N SER A 89 3.12 17.41 5.74
CA SER A 89 4.50 17.90 5.89
C SER A 89 5.50 16.75 6.07
N SER A 90 5.05 15.55 6.47
CA SER A 90 5.90 14.38 6.63
C SER A 90 6.33 13.79 5.29
N TRP A 91 7.64 13.63 5.09
CA TRP A 91 8.21 12.99 3.90
C TRP A 91 7.71 11.55 3.74
N SER A 92 7.77 10.74 4.80
CA SER A 92 7.38 9.32 4.74
C SER A 92 5.91 9.18 4.36
N ALA A 93 5.03 10.00 4.96
CA ALA A 93 3.61 10.02 4.64
C ALA A 93 3.34 10.43 3.17
N ARG A 94 3.97 11.50 2.69
CA ARG A 94 3.84 11.94 1.29
C ARG A 94 4.32 10.88 0.31
N HIS A 95 5.54 10.39 0.53
CA HIS A 95 6.20 9.42 -0.34
C HIS A 95 5.40 8.12 -0.44
N GLY A 96 5.02 7.54 0.70
CA GLY A 96 4.22 6.32 0.74
C GLY A 96 2.84 6.48 0.10
N SER A 97 2.19 7.63 0.32
CA SER A 97 0.88 7.91 -0.24
C SER A 97 0.91 8.03 -1.76
N LEU A 98 1.86 8.79 -2.32
CA LEU A 98 2.00 8.95 -3.77
C LEU A 98 2.38 7.64 -4.48
N LEU A 99 3.27 6.84 -3.88
CA LEU A 99 3.60 5.51 -4.40
C LEU A 99 2.39 4.60 -4.41
N THR A 100 1.58 4.64 -3.36
CA THR A 100 0.36 3.82 -3.24
C THR A 100 -0.69 4.26 -4.25
N ILE A 101 -0.96 5.56 -4.39
CA ILE A 101 -1.84 6.13 -5.42
C ILE A 101 -1.42 5.64 -6.81
N SER A 102 -0.13 5.80 -7.15
CA SER A 102 0.44 5.34 -8.41
C SER A 102 0.23 3.84 -8.62
N SER A 103 0.35 3.04 -7.56
CA SER A 103 0.14 1.58 -7.61
C SER A 103 -1.32 1.20 -7.79
N ILE A 104 -2.24 1.86 -7.08
CA ILE A 104 -3.69 1.65 -7.22
C ILE A 104 -4.10 1.98 -8.67
N LEU A 105 -3.66 3.11 -9.22
CA LEU A 105 -3.97 3.49 -10.59
C LEU A 105 -3.47 2.45 -11.61
N ARG A 106 -2.32 1.81 -11.37
CA ARG A 106 -1.83 0.71 -12.22
C ARG A 106 -2.68 -0.56 -12.16
N HIS A 107 -3.35 -0.81 -11.04
CA HIS A 107 -4.03 -2.09 -10.78
C HIS A 107 -5.56 -2.02 -10.85
N LYS A 108 -6.16 -0.85 -10.60
CA LYS A 108 -7.61 -0.65 -10.41
C LYS A 108 -8.10 0.69 -10.98
N PHE A 109 -7.56 1.11 -12.14
CA PHE A 109 -7.93 2.37 -12.80
C PHE A 109 -9.44 2.52 -13.07
N SER A 110 -10.08 1.48 -13.62
CA SER A 110 -11.48 1.53 -14.05
C SER A 110 -12.51 1.68 -12.92
N ALA A 111 -12.14 1.31 -11.70
CA ALA A 111 -13.00 1.51 -10.52
C ALA A 111 -12.93 2.95 -10.00
N LEU A 112 -11.80 3.65 -10.21
CA LEU A 112 -11.63 5.04 -9.78
C LEU A 112 -12.24 6.05 -10.73
N THR A 113 -12.37 5.74 -12.03
CA THR A 113 -12.95 6.68 -13.01
C THR A 113 -14.42 7.04 -12.72
N GLY A 114 -15.13 6.22 -11.92
CA GLY A 114 -16.48 6.52 -11.42
C GLY A 114 -16.51 7.23 -10.06
N SER A 115 -15.36 7.38 -9.39
CA SER A 115 -15.26 7.98 -8.06
C SER A 115 -15.29 9.51 -8.13
N PRO A 116 -16.08 10.20 -7.28
CA PRO A 116 -16.08 11.66 -7.18
C PRO A 116 -14.68 12.24 -6.92
N SER A 117 -13.85 11.54 -6.15
CA SER A 117 -12.52 11.98 -5.73
C SER A 117 -11.49 11.98 -6.86
N PHE A 118 -11.70 11.18 -7.92
CA PHE A 118 -10.81 11.17 -9.09
C PHE A 118 -11.05 12.39 -9.99
N ARG A 119 -12.28 12.92 -10.05
CA ARG A 119 -12.59 14.12 -10.84
C ARG A 119 -11.80 15.35 -10.37
N LEU A 120 -11.55 15.46 -9.07
CA LEU A 120 -10.74 16.53 -8.47
C LEU A 120 -9.27 16.57 -8.90
N ILE A 121 -8.76 15.52 -9.55
CA ILE A 121 -7.38 15.45 -10.04
C ILE A 121 -7.29 15.80 -11.54
N VAL A 122 -8.41 15.68 -12.27
CA VAL A 122 -8.46 15.84 -13.73
C VAL A 122 -8.92 17.24 -14.15
N ASP A 123 -9.58 17.97 -13.26
CA ASP A 123 -9.89 19.41 -13.41
C ASP A 123 -8.75 20.29 -12.88
#